data_AF-A0A918ECS1-F1
#
_entry.id   AF-A0A918ECS1-F1
#
_cell.length_a   1.000
_cell.length_b   1.000
_cell.length_c   1.000
_cell.angle_alpha   90.00
_cell.angle_beta   90.00
_cell.angle_gamma   90.00
#
_symmetry.space_group_name_H-M   'P 1'
#
loop_
_entity.id
_entity.type
_entity.pdbx_description
1 polymer ?
#
loop_
_entity_poly.entity_id
_entity_poly.type
_entity_poly.pdbx_seq_one_letter_code
_entity_poly.pdbx_strand_id
1 'polypeptide(L)'
;MNTIGSQGSPVTPEVWDQQEMRDALAKREISSVYRLLRRHGVSQRQIAALTGQSQSEVSEILKGRQVMAYDVLARIAQGLGVPRGYMGLAYDEATAVRVAATSEAPHSEEDESVKRRKFLAHAAAITVGAAVFGTDSGSWASSPAQTPAPGRIGMTDVRQVEAATRALRTLDYQYGGGSCRDAVVAQLSWGQQMLGANATDLVKERLYVALADLHNLAGWTSFDTGLYDSARNHFGQALGLAKQGRKEELVANILYRMGRVYLHQNAPDDALKVFQLGQLAALDSGSELAVGILCANEAWAYAKMGADDQAIKLLGRARDEFARANVAEAPAWAKFFDANDLSAMIGTVHTELAQTVDAKKYTRLAIPALTKAISGYGEDMSRSRSFNLTSLSINHLLEGDIDHGARVGRQAIELSEGLKSVRTKDRMRPLQHEAEKRRNNPDARELAERVARFTGSDSAA
;
A
#
# COMPACT_ATOMS: atom_id res chain seq x y z
N MET A 1 -3.19 57.69 -11.96
CA MET A 1 -4.25 57.22 -11.03
C MET A 1 -4.27 55.70 -11.14
N ASN A 2 -3.95 55.03 -10.05
CA ASN A 2 -3.79 53.59 -9.95
C ASN A 2 -5.12 52.86 -10.14
N THR A 3 -5.11 51.82 -10.96
CA THR A 3 -6.00 50.66 -10.81
C THR A 3 -5.15 49.41 -10.98
N ILE A 4 -4.57 48.96 -9.86
CA ILE A 4 -4.07 47.60 -9.68
C ILE A 4 -5.33 46.72 -9.57
N GLY A 5 -5.60 45.93 -10.60
CA GLY A 5 -6.71 44.99 -10.64
C GLY A 5 -6.26 43.66 -11.22
N SER A 6 -6.21 42.63 -10.36
CA SER A 6 -6.21 41.19 -10.65
C SER A 6 -5.24 40.67 -11.72
N GLN A 7 -4.11 40.12 -11.27
CA GLN A 7 -3.12 39.38 -12.07
C GLN A 7 -3.75 38.14 -12.71
N GLY A 8 -4.29 38.27 -13.93
CA GLY A 8 -4.61 37.14 -14.78
C GLY A 8 -3.32 36.46 -15.27
N SER A 9 -3.21 35.14 -15.09
CA SER A 9 -2.10 34.38 -15.67
C SER A 9 -2.05 34.60 -17.18
N PRO A 10 -0.90 34.93 -17.79
CA PRO A 10 -0.77 35.10 -19.23
C PRO A 10 -0.93 33.78 -20.00
N VAL A 11 -1.07 32.66 -19.31
CA VAL A 11 -1.36 31.35 -19.90
C VAL A 11 -2.85 31.09 -19.79
N THR A 12 -3.54 31.07 -20.93
CA THR A 12 -4.97 30.75 -20.96
C THR A 12 -5.18 29.26 -20.68
N PRO A 13 -6.30 28.85 -20.06
CA PRO A 13 -6.56 27.45 -19.73
C PRO A 13 -6.48 26.50 -20.94
N GLU A 14 -6.86 26.98 -22.13
CA GLU A 14 -6.86 26.19 -23.37
C GLU A 14 -5.46 25.78 -23.83
N VAL A 15 -4.42 26.50 -23.41
CA VAL A 15 -3.02 26.13 -23.69
C VAL A 15 -2.65 24.82 -23.00
N TRP A 16 -3.22 24.57 -21.80
CA TRP A 16 -2.97 23.34 -21.03
C TRP A 16 -3.70 22.12 -21.58
N ASP A 17 -4.75 22.33 -22.38
CA ASP A 17 -5.57 21.27 -22.95
C ASP A 17 -5.06 20.74 -24.29
N GLN A 18 -4.08 21.41 -24.91
CA GLN A 18 -3.44 20.96 -26.14
C GLN A 18 -2.67 19.66 -25.91
N GLN A 19 -2.83 18.68 -26.81
CA GLN A 19 -2.20 17.36 -26.69
C GLN A 19 -0.68 17.45 -26.50
N GLU A 20 0.02 18.30 -27.27
CA GLU A 20 1.47 18.49 -27.13
C GLU A 20 1.88 19.06 -25.76
N MET A 21 1.05 19.95 -25.18
CA MET A 21 1.29 20.50 -23.85
C MET A 21 1.02 19.44 -22.77
N ARG A 22 -0.06 18.68 -22.89
CA ARG A 22 -0.39 17.56 -21.98
C ARG A 22 0.70 16.50 -21.99
N ASP A 23 1.20 16.13 -23.16
CA ASP A 23 2.28 15.15 -23.31
C ASP A 23 3.60 15.67 -22.69
N ALA A 24 3.92 16.95 -22.90
CA ALA A 24 5.11 17.58 -22.31
C ALA A 24 5.01 17.68 -20.78
N LEU A 25 3.83 18.03 -20.25
CA LEU A 25 3.56 18.09 -18.82
C LEU A 25 3.60 16.69 -18.18
N ALA A 26 2.97 15.70 -18.80
CA ALA A 26 2.93 14.32 -18.31
C ALA A 26 4.32 13.69 -18.25
N LYS A 27 5.18 14.00 -19.23
CA LYS A 27 6.60 13.58 -19.27
C LYS A 27 7.53 14.45 -18.42
N ARG A 28 7.02 15.53 -17.80
CA ARG A 28 7.76 16.53 -17.02
C ARG A 28 8.91 17.19 -17.80
N GLU A 29 8.74 17.33 -19.12
CA GLU A 29 9.71 17.97 -20.01
C GLU A 29 9.59 19.49 -19.96
N ILE A 30 10.12 20.12 -18.92
CA ILE A 30 10.03 21.59 -18.73
C ILE A 30 10.57 22.38 -19.93
N SER A 31 11.62 21.87 -20.60
CA SER A 31 12.14 22.51 -21.81
C SER A 31 11.09 22.56 -22.94
N SER A 32 10.28 21.51 -23.10
CA SER A 32 9.20 21.41 -24.08
C SER A 32 8.03 22.31 -23.69
N VAL A 33 7.65 22.32 -22.40
CA VAL A 33 6.65 23.25 -21.85
C VAL A 33 7.04 24.70 -22.12
N TYR A 34 8.29 25.10 -21.85
CA TYR A 34 8.75 26.47 -22.08
C TYR A 34 8.79 26.84 -23.57
N ARG A 35 9.13 25.90 -24.46
CA ARG A 35 9.05 26.12 -25.91
C ARG A 35 7.60 26.33 -26.38
N LEU A 36 6.67 25.53 -25.86
CA LEU A 36 5.24 25.65 -26.18
C LEU A 36 4.65 26.97 -25.66
N LEU A 37 4.96 27.36 -24.42
CA LEU A 37 4.57 28.67 -23.88
C LEU A 37 5.10 29.85 -24.71
N ARG A 38 6.33 29.74 -25.22
CA ARG A 38 6.91 30.76 -26.11
C ARG A 38 6.20 30.84 -27.46
N ARG A 39 5.69 29.73 -28.00
CA ARG A 39 4.87 29.74 -29.23
C ARG A 39 3.53 30.44 -29.00
N HIS A 40 3.00 30.38 -27.78
CA HIS A 40 1.79 31.08 -27.33
C HIS A 40 2.06 32.50 -26.81
N GLY A 41 3.22 33.09 -27.14
CA GLY A 41 3.51 34.50 -26.86
C GLY A 41 4.08 34.81 -25.47
N VAL A 42 4.33 33.81 -24.62
CA VAL A 42 4.92 34.02 -23.28
C VAL A 42 6.44 34.13 -23.39
N SER A 43 7.01 35.30 -23.07
CA SER A 43 8.45 35.54 -23.16
C SER A 43 9.25 34.82 -22.05
N GLN A 44 10.55 34.58 -22.26
CA GLN A 44 11.42 33.99 -21.22
C GLN A 44 11.44 34.80 -19.93
N ARG A 45 11.32 36.14 -20.04
CA ARG A 45 11.26 37.04 -18.88
C ARG A 45 9.97 36.86 -18.09
N GLN A 46 8.85 36.62 -18.78
CA GLN A 46 7.58 36.30 -18.13
C GLN A 46 7.60 34.91 -17.48
N ILE A 47 8.15 33.89 -18.16
CA ILE A 47 8.33 32.55 -17.58
C ILE A 47 9.17 32.64 -16.30
N ALA A 48 10.33 33.32 -16.36
CA ALA A 48 11.22 33.53 -15.22
C ALA A 48 10.50 34.20 -14.03
N ALA A 49 9.75 35.27 -14.30
CA ALA A 49 8.99 35.98 -13.26
C ALA A 49 7.88 35.12 -12.64
N LEU A 50 7.17 34.32 -13.45
CA LEU A 50 6.09 33.45 -12.98
C LEU A 50 6.63 32.26 -12.16
N THR A 51 7.75 31.66 -12.56
CA THR A 51 8.30 30.46 -11.91
C THR A 51 9.28 30.76 -10.78
N GLY A 52 9.61 32.03 -10.54
CA GLY A 52 10.62 32.44 -9.57
C GLY A 52 12.04 31.99 -9.95
N GLN A 53 12.31 31.85 -11.26
CA GLN A 53 13.62 31.49 -11.81
C GLN A 53 14.32 32.72 -12.39
N SER A 54 15.64 32.69 -12.48
CA SER A 54 16.39 33.70 -13.24
C SER A 54 16.21 33.49 -14.75
N GLN A 55 16.36 34.57 -15.54
CA GLN A 55 16.30 34.47 -17.00
C GLN A 55 17.39 33.53 -17.56
N SER A 56 18.57 33.50 -16.93
CA SER A 56 19.65 32.59 -17.30
C SER A 56 19.23 31.13 -17.15
N GLU A 57 18.61 30.79 -16.02
CA GLU A 57 18.11 29.43 -15.75
C GLU A 57 17.05 28.99 -16.75
N VAL A 58 16.12 29.88 -17.12
CA VAL A 58 15.10 29.61 -18.16
C VAL A 58 15.76 29.36 -19.53
N SER A 59 16.80 30.13 -19.87
CA SER A 59 17.57 29.94 -21.10
C SER A 59 18.32 28.61 -21.12
N GLU A 60 18.95 28.20 -20.02
CA GLU A 60 19.61 26.90 -19.91
C GLU A 60 18.63 25.73 -20.01
N ILE A 61 17.45 25.84 -19.40
CA ILE A 61 16.39 24.83 -19.50
C ILE A 61 15.91 24.70 -20.95
N LEU A 62 15.72 25.81 -21.66
CA LEU A 62 15.38 25.79 -23.09
C LEU A 62 16.46 25.14 -23.96
N LYS A 63 17.73 25.27 -23.57
CA LYS A 63 18.90 24.65 -24.24
C LYS A 63 19.11 23.17 -23.86
N GLY A 64 18.28 22.60 -22.98
CA GLY A 64 18.29 21.17 -22.66
C GLY A 64 18.70 20.82 -21.23
N ARG A 65 18.92 21.80 -20.34
CA ARG A 65 19.13 21.53 -18.91
C ARG A 65 17.84 20.96 -18.31
N GLN A 66 17.89 19.75 -17.78
CA GLN A 66 16.74 19.10 -17.15
C GLN A 66 16.50 19.64 -15.73
N VAL A 67 15.23 19.73 -15.36
CA VAL A 67 14.79 20.12 -14.01
C VAL A 67 14.39 18.84 -13.27
N MET A 68 15.28 18.37 -12.38
CA MET A 68 15.10 17.09 -11.67
C MET A 68 14.51 17.25 -10.27
N ALA A 69 14.68 18.43 -9.66
CA ALA A 69 14.28 18.67 -8.27
C ALA A 69 12.77 18.92 -8.17
N TYR A 70 12.10 18.15 -7.33
CA TYR A 70 10.63 18.17 -7.17
C TYR A 70 10.11 19.52 -6.69
N ASP A 71 10.81 20.16 -5.75
CA ASP A 71 10.49 21.49 -5.24
C ASP A 71 10.55 22.56 -6.34
N VAL A 72 11.46 22.41 -7.31
CA VAL A 72 11.55 23.30 -8.48
C VAL A 72 10.41 23.02 -9.46
N LEU A 73 10.07 21.75 -9.71
CA LEU A 73 8.92 21.39 -10.55
C LEU A 73 7.59 21.87 -9.97
N ALA A 74 7.39 21.72 -8.66
CA ALA A 74 6.20 22.20 -7.95
C ALA A 74 6.09 23.73 -8.03
N ARG A 75 7.20 24.44 -7.88
CA ARG A 75 7.27 25.91 -8.01
C ARG A 75 6.97 26.38 -9.43
N ILE A 76 7.48 25.67 -10.44
CA ILE A 76 7.17 25.95 -11.85
C ILE A 76 5.68 25.72 -12.14
N ALA A 77 5.13 24.59 -11.69
CA ALA A 77 3.71 24.26 -11.88
C ALA A 77 2.79 25.29 -11.19
N GLN A 78 3.11 25.67 -9.95
CA GLN A 78 2.40 26.71 -9.20
C GLN A 78 2.51 28.08 -9.88
N GLY A 79 3.72 28.46 -10.28
CA GLY A 79 4.01 29.75 -10.89
C GLY A 79 3.32 29.97 -12.24
N LEU A 80 3.24 28.92 -13.05
CA LEU A 80 2.56 28.96 -14.36
C LEU A 80 1.05 28.72 -14.27
N GLY A 81 0.54 28.25 -13.12
CA GLY A 81 -0.86 27.87 -12.97
C GLY A 81 -1.20 26.58 -13.73
N VAL A 82 -0.25 25.65 -13.83
CA VAL A 82 -0.47 24.34 -14.46
C VAL A 82 -1.50 23.55 -13.65
N PRO A 83 -2.55 22.99 -14.29
CA PRO A 83 -3.43 22.03 -13.63
C PRO A 83 -2.61 20.86 -13.08
N ARG A 84 -2.60 20.70 -11.75
CA ARG A 84 -1.62 19.86 -11.03
C ARG A 84 -1.67 18.36 -11.41
N GLY A 85 -2.82 17.89 -11.92
CA GLY A 85 -2.98 16.55 -12.46
C GLY A 85 -2.16 16.28 -13.74
N TYR A 86 -1.85 17.31 -14.53
CA TYR A 86 -1.16 17.15 -15.82
C TYR A 86 0.35 16.91 -15.70
N MET A 87 0.97 17.22 -14.56
CA MET A 87 2.38 16.88 -14.30
C MET A 87 2.55 15.65 -13.40
N GLY A 88 1.43 15.00 -13.03
CA GLY A 88 1.41 13.97 -12.00
C GLY A 88 1.97 14.49 -10.68
N LEU A 89 1.60 15.72 -10.29
CA LEU A 89 2.16 16.44 -9.13
C LEU A 89 1.15 16.71 -8.00
N ALA A 90 -0.08 16.21 -8.03
CA ALA A 90 -0.94 16.35 -6.86
C ALA A 90 -1.89 15.17 -6.61
N TYR A 91 -1.80 14.67 -5.38
CA TYR A 91 -2.95 14.36 -4.57
C TYR A 91 -3.53 15.69 -4.04
N ASP A 92 -4.72 16.07 -4.47
CA ASP A 92 -5.61 16.98 -3.72
C ASP A 92 -7.06 16.46 -3.79
N GLU A 93 -7.81 16.61 -2.69
CA GLU A 93 -9.14 16.04 -2.49
C GLU A 93 -10.19 16.60 -3.47
N ALA A 94 -10.00 17.83 -3.95
CA ALA A 94 -10.89 18.45 -4.94
C ALA A 94 -10.82 17.76 -6.32
N THR A 95 -9.73 17.05 -6.63
CA THR A 95 -9.56 16.34 -7.91
C THR A 95 -10.19 14.94 -7.90
N ALA A 96 -10.47 14.35 -6.73
CA ALA A 96 -11.17 13.06 -6.62
C ALA A 96 -12.58 13.11 -7.25
N VAL A 97 -13.26 14.25 -7.11
CA VAL A 97 -14.64 14.46 -7.60
C VAL A 97 -14.70 14.69 -9.12
N ARG A 98 -13.66 15.28 -9.72
CA ARG A 98 -13.66 15.59 -11.17
C ARG A 98 -13.11 14.48 -12.06
N VAL A 99 -12.21 13.63 -11.55
CA VAL A 99 -11.74 12.45 -12.29
C VAL A 99 -12.85 11.39 -12.41
N ALA A 100 -13.74 11.31 -11.42
CA ALA A 100 -14.96 10.49 -11.50
C ALA A 100 -15.94 10.97 -12.58
N ALA A 101 -15.96 12.27 -12.92
CA ALA A 101 -16.90 12.86 -13.87
C ALA A 101 -16.42 12.85 -15.33
N THR A 102 -15.13 12.62 -15.60
CA THR A 102 -14.57 12.60 -16.97
C THR A 102 -14.25 11.21 -17.51
N SER A 103 -14.57 10.14 -16.77
CA SER A 103 -14.30 8.75 -17.17
C SER A 103 -15.52 8.01 -17.74
N GLU A 104 -16.49 8.71 -18.32
CA GLU A 104 -17.53 8.10 -19.14
C GLU A 104 -17.05 7.91 -20.59
N ALA A 105 -16.14 6.95 -20.76
CA ALA A 105 -15.98 6.20 -22.02
C ALA A 105 -15.78 4.72 -21.63
N PRO A 106 -16.49 3.77 -22.28
CA PRO A 106 -16.72 2.45 -21.70
C PRO A 106 -15.51 1.53 -21.89
N HIS A 107 -14.54 1.64 -21.00
CA HIS A 107 -13.75 0.47 -20.62
C HIS A 107 -14.55 -0.24 -19.55
N SER A 108 -15.07 -1.42 -19.88
CA SER A 108 -15.68 -2.30 -18.89
C SER A 108 -14.66 -2.54 -17.79
N GLU A 109 -14.82 -1.87 -16.64
CA GLU A 109 -14.07 -2.21 -15.44
C GLU A 109 -14.31 -3.69 -15.18
N GLU A 110 -13.27 -4.51 -15.35
CA GLU A 110 -13.37 -5.93 -15.03
C GLU A 110 -13.79 -6.07 -13.57
N ASP A 111 -14.81 -6.89 -13.30
CA ASP A 111 -15.26 -7.18 -11.95
C ASP A 111 -14.07 -7.60 -11.06
N GLU A 112 -13.97 -7.02 -9.87
CA GLU A 112 -12.91 -7.30 -8.89
C GLU A 112 -12.80 -8.80 -8.60
N SER A 113 -13.91 -9.55 -8.65
CA SER A 113 -13.93 -11.01 -8.51
C SER A 113 -13.10 -11.72 -9.60
N VAL A 114 -13.14 -11.21 -10.84
CA VAL A 114 -12.39 -11.72 -11.98
C VAL A 114 -10.91 -11.42 -11.80
N LYS A 115 -10.56 -10.20 -11.36
CA LYS A 115 -9.17 -9.81 -11.11
C LYS A 115 -8.54 -10.66 -9.99
N ARG A 116 -9.26 -10.95 -8.91
CA ARG A 116 -8.80 -11.86 -7.85
C ARG A 116 -8.55 -13.27 -8.37
N ARG A 117 -9.45 -13.80 -9.20
CA ARG A 117 -9.32 -15.12 -9.82
C ARG A 117 -8.10 -15.23 -10.73
N LYS A 118 -7.84 -14.20 -11.55
CA LYS A 118 -6.64 -14.13 -12.42
C LYS A 118 -5.36 -14.19 -11.59
N PHE A 119 -5.29 -13.44 -10.49
CA PHE A 119 -4.13 -13.50 -9.60
C PHE A 119 -3.98 -14.88 -8.95
N LEU A 120 -5.06 -15.48 -8.45
CA LEU A 120 -5.02 -16.81 -7.84
C LEU A 120 -4.51 -17.88 -8.82
N ALA A 121 -4.97 -17.84 -10.06
CA ALA A 121 -4.49 -18.73 -11.11
C ALA A 121 -2.99 -18.53 -11.38
N HIS A 122 -2.55 -17.27 -11.47
CA HIS A 122 -1.15 -16.94 -11.65
C HIS A 122 -0.28 -17.41 -10.46
N ALA A 123 -0.73 -17.18 -9.23
CA ALA A 123 -0.03 -17.60 -8.03
C ALA A 123 0.07 -19.12 -7.91
N ALA A 124 -1.03 -19.84 -8.16
CA ALA A 124 -1.04 -21.29 -8.15
C ALA A 124 -0.07 -21.87 -9.18
N ALA A 125 -0.04 -21.31 -10.39
CA ALA A 125 0.86 -21.78 -11.44
C ALA A 125 2.34 -21.57 -11.07
N ILE A 126 2.69 -20.43 -10.45
CA ILE A 126 4.04 -20.16 -9.98
C ILE A 126 4.44 -21.08 -8.81
N THR A 127 3.58 -21.23 -7.81
CA THR A 127 3.88 -22.03 -6.61
C THR A 127 4.00 -23.52 -6.93
N VAL A 128 3.09 -24.07 -7.75
CA VAL A 128 3.03 -25.52 -8.06
C VAL A 128 3.97 -25.90 -9.23
N GLY A 129 4.64 -24.93 -9.87
CA GLY A 129 5.62 -25.20 -10.92
C GLY A 129 5.00 -25.64 -12.25
N ALA A 130 3.71 -25.32 -12.49
CA ALA A 130 3.13 -25.47 -13.80
C ALA A 130 3.77 -24.45 -14.75
N ALA A 131 4.30 -24.91 -15.88
CA ALA A 131 4.93 -24.03 -16.84
C ALA A 131 3.90 -23.03 -17.40
N VAL A 132 3.94 -21.79 -16.90
CA VAL A 132 3.24 -20.67 -17.52
C VAL A 132 4.08 -20.24 -18.72
N PHE A 133 4.00 -21.01 -19.80
CA PHE A 133 4.39 -20.52 -21.11
C PHE A 133 3.29 -19.57 -21.58
N GLY A 134 3.57 -18.29 -21.44
CA GLY A 134 2.69 -17.20 -21.83
C GLY A 134 3.33 -15.87 -21.47
N THR A 135 4.21 -15.39 -22.34
CA THR A 135 4.69 -14.00 -22.33
C THR A 135 3.57 -13.07 -22.76
N ASP A 136 2.49 -13.00 -21.99
CA ASP A 136 1.56 -11.87 -22.04
C ASP A 136 1.73 -11.09 -20.75
N SER A 137 2.89 -10.44 -20.66
CA SER A 137 3.11 -9.31 -19.76
C SER A 137 2.27 -8.14 -20.29
N GLY A 138 0.97 -8.11 -19.95
CA GLY A 138 0.10 -7.00 -20.28
C GLY A 138 0.73 -5.69 -19.81
N SER A 139 1.27 -4.92 -20.76
CA SER A 139 2.01 -3.69 -20.54
C SER A 139 1.07 -2.59 -20.05
N TRP A 140 1.09 -2.34 -18.74
CA TRP A 140 0.43 -1.19 -18.10
C TRP A 140 1.40 -0.39 -17.23
N ALA A 141 2.61 -0.11 -17.73
CA ALA A 141 3.54 0.82 -17.11
C ALA A 141 3.95 1.90 -18.10
N SER A 142 3.49 3.14 -17.87
CA SER A 142 4.05 4.32 -18.52
C SER A 142 5.52 4.45 -18.07
N SER A 143 6.46 4.34 -19.01
CA SER A 143 7.89 4.54 -18.73
C SER A 143 8.18 5.98 -18.29
N PRO A 144 8.70 6.23 -17.09
CA PRO A 144 9.32 7.51 -16.75
C PRO A 144 10.71 7.59 -17.43
N ALA A 145 11.20 8.82 -17.62
CA ALA A 145 12.45 9.14 -18.31
C ALA A 145 13.65 8.27 -17.86
N GLN A 146 14.38 7.78 -18.86
CA GLN A 146 15.51 6.87 -18.72
C GLN A 146 16.77 7.58 -18.21
N THR A 147 17.22 7.25 -17.01
CA THR A 147 18.67 7.18 -16.77
C THR A 147 19.14 5.92 -17.51
N PRO A 148 20.19 5.96 -18.36
CA PRO A 148 20.62 4.76 -19.06
C PRO A 148 20.94 3.64 -18.05
N ALA A 149 20.33 2.48 -18.24
CA ALA A 149 20.73 1.28 -17.53
C ALA A 149 22.22 1.04 -17.79
N PRO A 150 23.05 0.71 -16.78
CA PRO A 150 24.42 0.32 -17.03
C PRO A 150 24.43 -0.86 -18.01
N GLY A 151 25.16 -0.75 -19.13
CA GLY A 151 25.22 -1.84 -20.12
C GLY A 151 25.75 -3.17 -19.56
N ARG A 152 26.38 -3.11 -18.38
CA ARG A 152 26.77 -4.25 -17.56
C ARG A 152 26.58 -3.91 -16.09
N ILE A 153 26.01 -4.83 -15.33
CA ILE A 153 25.79 -4.70 -13.88
C ILE A 153 26.59 -5.74 -13.10
N GLY A 154 26.86 -5.44 -11.83
CA GLY A 154 27.51 -6.34 -10.88
C GLY A 154 26.80 -6.38 -9.52
N MET A 155 27.39 -7.09 -8.57
CA MET A 155 26.81 -7.23 -7.22
C MET A 155 26.64 -5.91 -6.46
N THR A 156 27.39 -4.87 -6.82
CA THR A 156 27.24 -3.53 -6.21
C THR A 156 25.90 -2.91 -6.57
N ASP A 157 25.47 -3.02 -7.83
CA ASP A 157 24.18 -2.47 -8.30
C ASP A 157 23.01 -3.18 -7.59
N VAL A 158 23.09 -4.50 -7.47
CA VAL A 158 22.09 -5.29 -6.75
C VAL A 158 22.01 -4.89 -5.28
N ARG A 159 23.16 -4.72 -4.61
CA ARG A 159 23.19 -4.26 -3.21
C ARG A 159 22.61 -2.85 -3.02
N GLN A 160 22.69 -1.98 -4.03
CA GLN A 160 22.05 -0.66 -3.97
C GLN A 160 20.53 -0.79 -3.96
N VAL A 161 19.95 -1.63 -4.82
CA VAL A 161 18.50 -1.93 -4.82
C VAL A 161 18.07 -2.49 -3.47
N GLU A 162 18.82 -3.46 -2.92
CA GLU A 162 18.52 -4.04 -1.62
C GLU A 162 18.60 -3.01 -0.48
N ALA A 163 19.61 -2.13 -0.49
CA ALA A 163 19.78 -1.09 0.52
C ALA A 163 18.67 -0.05 0.46
N ALA A 164 18.30 0.41 -0.74
CA ALA A 164 17.18 1.32 -0.94
C ALA A 164 15.86 0.69 -0.47
N THR A 165 15.63 -0.58 -0.79
CA THR A 165 14.43 -1.32 -0.35
C THR A 165 14.35 -1.40 1.18
N ARG A 166 15.46 -1.71 1.86
CA ARG A 166 15.51 -1.72 3.33
C ARG A 166 15.18 -0.36 3.94
N ALA A 167 15.79 0.72 3.41
CA ALA A 167 15.54 2.07 3.90
C ALA A 167 14.08 2.51 3.72
N LEU A 168 13.48 2.22 2.56
CA LEU A 168 12.08 2.54 2.28
C LEU A 168 11.12 1.73 3.15
N ARG A 169 11.46 0.48 3.48
CA ARG A 169 10.68 -0.35 4.40
C ARG A 169 10.73 0.17 5.84
N THR A 170 11.87 0.70 6.29
CA THR A 170 11.94 1.38 7.59
C THR A 170 11.02 2.60 7.63
N LEU A 171 10.99 3.40 6.56
CA LEU A 171 10.06 4.54 6.45
C LEU A 171 8.59 4.11 6.44
N ASP A 172 8.24 3.04 5.72
CA ASP A 172 6.90 2.44 5.72
C ASP A 172 6.47 2.02 7.13
N TYR A 173 7.35 1.36 7.90
CA TYR A 173 7.03 0.97 9.27
C TYR A 173 6.77 2.17 10.19
N GLN A 174 7.53 3.25 10.04
CA GLN A 174 7.46 4.40 10.95
C GLN A 174 6.30 5.35 10.61
N TYR A 175 6.03 5.60 9.32
CA TYR A 175 5.11 6.65 8.87
C TYR A 175 3.97 6.14 7.98
N GLY A 176 3.93 4.84 7.70
CA GLY A 176 2.97 4.19 6.82
C GLY A 176 3.27 4.31 5.33
N GLY A 177 2.73 3.38 4.54
CA GLY A 177 3.10 3.21 3.12
C GLY A 177 2.80 4.38 2.20
N GLY A 178 1.85 5.26 2.55
CA GLY A 178 1.61 6.49 1.79
C GLY A 178 2.80 7.45 1.78
N SER A 179 3.67 7.37 2.78
CA SER A 179 4.80 8.30 2.94
C SER A 179 6.00 7.98 2.02
N CYS A 180 6.09 6.76 1.47
CA CYS A 180 7.23 6.34 0.66
C CYS A 180 6.87 5.71 -0.70
N ARG A 181 5.58 5.58 -1.06
CA ARG A 181 5.14 4.92 -2.31
C ARG A 181 5.82 5.47 -3.57
N ASP A 182 5.88 6.78 -3.73
CA ASP A 182 6.47 7.39 -4.93
C ASP A 182 7.97 7.12 -5.03
N ALA A 183 8.67 7.13 -3.88
CA ALA A 183 10.08 6.77 -3.82
C ALA A 183 10.29 5.28 -4.14
N VAL A 184 9.40 4.40 -3.70
CA VAL A 184 9.42 2.97 -4.06
C VAL A 184 9.22 2.78 -5.56
N VAL A 185 8.26 3.46 -6.18
CA VAL A 185 7.99 3.39 -7.63
C VAL A 185 9.16 3.94 -8.45
N ALA A 186 9.80 5.01 -7.99
CA ALA A 186 11.00 5.56 -8.62
C ALA A 186 12.16 4.56 -8.58
N GLN A 187 12.40 3.90 -7.43
CA GLN A 187 13.41 2.86 -7.30
C GLN A 187 13.11 1.64 -8.18
N LEU A 188 11.83 1.25 -8.32
CA LEU A 188 11.42 0.17 -9.22
C LEU A 188 11.73 0.50 -10.67
N SER A 189 11.42 1.73 -11.10
CA SER A 189 11.63 2.18 -12.48
C SER A 189 13.11 2.09 -12.86
N TRP A 190 14.01 2.43 -11.93
CA TRP A 190 15.44 2.28 -12.12
C TRP A 190 15.89 0.82 -12.08
N GLY A 191 15.45 0.05 -11.08
CA GLY A 191 15.85 -1.34 -10.91
C GLY A 191 15.40 -2.25 -12.06
N GLN A 192 14.22 -2.03 -12.62
CA GLN A 192 13.69 -2.81 -13.75
C GLN A 192 14.55 -2.68 -15.01
N GLN A 193 15.19 -1.53 -15.22
CA GLN A 193 16.10 -1.32 -16.35
C GLN A 193 17.31 -2.26 -16.30
N MET A 194 17.71 -2.72 -15.11
CA MET A 194 18.82 -3.66 -14.92
C MET A 194 18.52 -5.06 -15.46
N LEU A 195 17.25 -5.43 -15.64
CA LEU A 195 16.88 -6.74 -16.18
C LEU A 195 17.39 -6.94 -17.61
N GLY A 196 17.53 -5.86 -18.38
CA GLY A 196 18.08 -5.87 -19.74
C GLY A 196 19.61 -5.78 -19.81
N ALA A 197 20.30 -5.61 -18.68
CA ALA A 197 21.75 -5.41 -18.65
C ALA A 197 22.52 -6.74 -18.71
N ASN A 198 23.76 -6.70 -19.21
CA ASN A 198 24.65 -7.85 -19.18
C ASN A 198 25.14 -8.12 -17.74
N ALA A 199 25.03 -9.36 -17.28
CA ALA A 199 25.48 -9.77 -15.96
C ALA A 199 25.74 -11.29 -15.92
N THR A 200 26.48 -11.75 -14.92
CA THR A 200 26.62 -13.20 -14.65
C THR A 200 25.30 -13.77 -14.11
N ASP A 201 25.10 -15.08 -14.24
CA ASP A 201 23.88 -15.74 -13.75
C ASP A 201 23.66 -15.51 -12.26
N LEU A 202 24.74 -15.55 -11.45
CA LEU A 202 24.69 -15.23 -10.03
C LEU A 202 24.16 -13.81 -9.75
N VAL A 203 24.60 -12.82 -10.54
CA VAL A 203 24.15 -11.43 -10.39
C VAL A 203 22.69 -11.30 -10.82
N LYS A 204 22.27 -11.97 -11.90
CA LYS A 204 20.86 -11.97 -12.36
C LYS A 204 19.93 -12.63 -11.34
N GLU A 205 20.31 -13.78 -10.80
CA GLU A 205 19.53 -14.48 -9.77
C GLU A 205 19.33 -13.59 -8.54
N ARG A 206 20.39 -12.94 -8.07
CA ARG A 206 20.29 -12.01 -6.95
C ARG A 206 19.46 -10.77 -7.28
N LEU A 207 19.57 -10.24 -8.50
CA LEU A 207 18.76 -9.13 -8.96
C LEU A 207 17.27 -9.47 -8.96
N TYR A 208 16.89 -10.69 -9.40
CA TYR A 208 15.49 -11.14 -9.33
C TYR A 208 14.96 -11.11 -7.90
N VAL A 209 15.75 -11.59 -6.92
CA VAL A 209 15.36 -11.53 -5.50
C VAL A 209 15.23 -10.08 -5.01
N ALA A 210 16.16 -9.21 -5.37
CA ALA A 210 16.13 -7.80 -4.96
C ALA A 210 14.93 -7.05 -5.55
N LEU A 211 14.62 -7.26 -6.83
CA LEU A 211 13.46 -6.66 -7.50
C LEU A 211 12.15 -7.28 -7.01
N ALA A 212 12.12 -8.57 -6.71
CA ALA A 212 10.97 -9.21 -6.09
C ALA A 212 10.63 -8.56 -4.73
N ASP A 213 11.64 -8.33 -3.88
CA ASP A 213 11.42 -7.69 -2.58
C ASP A 213 10.98 -6.21 -2.72
N LEU A 214 11.52 -5.50 -3.71
CA LEU A 214 11.11 -4.13 -4.01
C LEU A 214 9.67 -4.06 -4.55
N HIS A 215 9.29 -4.97 -5.45
CA HIS A 215 7.90 -5.11 -5.90
C HIS A 215 6.96 -5.49 -4.76
N ASN A 216 7.40 -6.37 -3.85
CA ASN A 216 6.64 -6.72 -2.65
C ASN A 216 6.36 -5.48 -1.78
N LEU A 217 7.36 -4.60 -1.60
CA LEU A 217 7.18 -3.31 -0.90
C LEU A 217 6.25 -2.35 -1.68
N ALA A 218 6.37 -2.28 -3.00
CA ALA A 218 5.49 -1.46 -3.84
C ALA A 218 4.03 -1.93 -3.77
N GLY A 219 3.81 -3.24 -3.73
CA GLY A 219 2.50 -3.83 -3.53
C GLY A 219 1.90 -3.42 -2.19
N TRP A 220 2.69 -3.51 -1.12
CA TRP A 220 2.26 -3.17 0.23
C TRP A 220 1.93 -1.68 0.41
N THR A 221 2.79 -0.80 -0.09
CA THR A 221 2.57 0.66 -0.03
C THR A 221 1.39 1.12 -0.89
N SER A 222 1.16 0.45 -2.03
CA SER A 222 -0.04 0.66 -2.85
C SER A 222 -1.32 0.20 -2.13
N PHE A 223 -1.26 -0.92 -1.41
CA PHE A 223 -2.37 -1.38 -0.58
C PHE A 223 -2.69 -0.41 0.57
N ASP A 224 -1.67 0.10 1.27
CA ASP A 224 -1.85 1.09 2.35
C ASP A 224 -2.52 2.40 1.89
N THR A 225 -2.42 2.72 0.59
CA THR A 225 -3.02 3.90 -0.06
C THR A 225 -4.32 3.61 -0.81
N GLY A 226 -4.85 2.38 -0.72
CA GLY A 226 -6.11 1.99 -1.37
C GLY A 226 -6.01 1.67 -2.87
N LEU A 227 -4.81 1.63 -3.45
CA LEU A 227 -4.57 1.34 -4.85
C LEU A 227 -4.49 -0.19 -5.09
N TYR A 228 -5.62 -0.87 -4.97
CA TYR A 228 -5.70 -2.34 -4.98
C TYR A 228 -5.21 -2.99 -6.28
N ASP A 229 -5.53 -2.42 -7.45
CA ASP A 229 -5.05 -2.93 -8.73
C ASP A 229 -3.53 -2.80 -8.88
N SER A 230 -2.97 -1.66 -8.46
CA SER A 230 -1.53 -1.44 -8.40
C SER A 230 -0.86 -2.43 -7.44
N ALA A 231 -1.48 -2.70 -6.29
CA ALA A 231 -1.00 -3.68 -5.33
C ALA A 231 -0.97 -5.09 -5.96
N ARG A 232 -2.06 -5.52 -6.60
CA ARG A 232 -2.17 -6.82 -7.26
C ARG A 232 -1.10 -7.02 -8.33
N ASN A 233 -0.91 -6.01 -9.19
CA ASN A 233 0.11 -6.06 -10.24
C ASN A 233 1.52 -6.22 -9.66
N HIS A 234 1.87 -5.41 -8.65
CA HIS A 234 3.18 -5.50 -8.02
C HIS A 234 3.42 -6.82 -7.29
N PHE A 235 2.44 -7.34 -6.55
CA PHE A 235 2.59 -8.66 -5.93
C PHE A 235 2.72 -9.79 -6.96
N GLY A 236 2.04 -9.70 -8.11
CA GLY A 236 2.20 -10.67 -9.20
C GLY A 236 3.61 -10.67 -9.80
N GLN A 237 4.13 -9.47 -10.10
CA GLN A 237 5.52 -9.27 -10.54
C GLN A 237 6.52 -9.81 -9.50
N ALA A 238 6.30 -9.49 -8.21
CA ALA A 238 7.14 -9.96 -7.11
C ALA A 238 7.18 -11.50 -7.07
N LEU A 239 6.04 -12.16 -7.24
CA LEU A 239 5.94 -13.61 -7.17
C LEU A 239 6.70 -14.30 -8.30
N GLY A 240 6.58 -13.79 -9.53
CA GLY A 240 7.32 -14.30 -10.69
C GLY A 240 8.83 -14.16 -10.50
N LEU A 241 9.29 -12.99 -10.06
CA LEU A 241 10.70 -12.71 -9.81
C LEU A 241 11.26 -13.54 -8.63
N ALA A 242 10.51 -13.70 -7.54
CA ALA A 242 10.92 -14.50 -6.39
C ALA A 242 11.14 -15.97 -6.78
N LYS A 243 10.29 -16.52 -7.66
CA LYS A 243 10.43 -17.89 -8.15
C LYS A 243 11.64 -18.03 -9.09
N GLN A 244 11.86 -17.07 -9.98
CA GLN A 244 13.08 -17.04 -10.82
C GLN A 244 14.36 -16.95 -9.97
N GLY A 245 14.31 -16.20 -8.87
CA GLY A 245 15.38 -16.13 -7.86
C GLY A 245 15.39 -17.28 -6.85
N ARG A 246 14.55 -18.31 -7.03
CA ARG A 246 14.45 -19.52 -6.19
C ARG A 246 14.38 -19.24 -4.68
N LYS A 247 13.61 -18.21 -4.30
CA LYS A 247 13.55 -17.68 -2.94
C LYS A 247 12.20 -17.96 -2.28
N GLU A 248 12.00 -19.19 -1.81
CA GLU A 248 10.71 -19.65 -1.29
C GLU A 248 10.24 -18.87 -0.06
N GLU A 249 11.16 -18.38 0.78
CA GLU A 249 10.76 -17.54 1.91
C GLU A 249 10.15 -16.20 1.45
N LEU A 250 10.56 -15.69 0.29
CA LEU A 250 10.01 -14.46 -0.29
C LEU A 250 8.67 -14.74 -0.97
N VAL A 251 8.52 -15.90 -1.61
CA VAL A 251 7.23 -16.39 -2.13
C VAL A 251 6.19 -16.46 -1.00
N ALA A 252 6.55 -17.05 0.15
CA ALA A 252 5.68 -17.11 1.33
C ALA A 252 5.28 -15.71 1.84
N ASN A 253 6.22 -14.77 1.91
CA ASN A 253 5.96 -13.38 2.30
C ASN A 253 4.97 -12.67 1.36
N ILE A 254 5.17 -12.80 0.05
CA ILE A 254 4.31 -12.18 -0.96
C ILE A 254 2.88 -12.72 -0.87
N LEU A 255 2.74 -14.04 -0.73
CA LEU A 255 1.43 -14.69 -0.59
C LEU A 255 0.76 -14.33 0.74
N TYR A 256 1.50 -14.29 1.85
CA TYR A 256 1.01 -13.71 3.11
C TYR A 256 0.43 -12.30 2.91
N ARG A 257 1.18 -11.40 2.27
CA ARG A 257 0.75 -10.01 2.08
C ARG A 257 -0.47 -9.92 1.18
N MET A 258 -0.54 -10.68 0.11
CA MET A 258 -1.73 -10.70 -0.75
C MET A 258 -2.96 -11.26 -0.02
N GLY A 259 -2.81 -12.33 0.77
CA GLY A 259 -3.94 -12.85 1.55
C GLY A 259 -4.46 -11.81 2.55
N ARG A 260 -3.59 -10.97 3.14
CA ARG A 260 -3.99 -9.82 3.96
C ARG A 260 -4.78 -8.77 3.19
N VAL A 261 -4.46 -8.53 1.91
CA VAL A 261 -5.25 -7.66 1.03
C VAL A 261 -6.66 -8.24 0.84
N TYR A 262 -6.77 -9.55 0.58
CA TYR A 262 -8.08 -10.18 0.39
C TYR A 262 -8.92 -10.24 1.66
N LEU A 263 -8.33 -10.45 2.83
CA LEU A 263 -9.03 -10.31 4.11
C LEU A 263 -9.58 -8.89 4.29
N HIS A 264 -8.81 -7.89 3.87
CA HIS A 264 -9.21 -6.48 3.95
C HIS A 264 -10.36 -6.14 2.99
N GLN A 265 -10.36 -6.72 1.80
CA GLN A 265 -11.45 -6.62 0.83
C GLN A 265 -12.68 -7.49 1.15
N ASN A 266 -12.72 -8.11 2.34
CA ASN A 266 -13.77 -9.03 2.75
C ASN A 266 -13.96 -10.23 1.78
N ALA A 267 -12.86 -10.74 1.22
CA ALA A 267 -12.81 -11.93 0.35
C ALA A 267 -12.06 -13.09 1.04
N PRO A 268 -12.60 -13.65 2.14
CA PRO A 268 -11.89 -14.64 2.96
C PRO A 268 -11.60 -15.96 2.24
N ASP A 269 -12.47 -16.41 1.33
CA ASP A 269 -12.22 -17.60 0.50
C ASP A 269 -10.97 -17.46 -0.38
N ASP A 270 -10.80 -16.28 -0.99
CA ASP A 270 -9.64 -16.00 -1.83
C ASP A 270 -8.38 -15.82 -0.99
N ALA A 271 -8.50 -15.18 0.18
CA ALA A 271 -7.41 -15.07 1.15
C ALA A 271 -6.91 -16.45 1.58
N LEU A 272 -7.83 -17.36 1.93
CA LEU A 272 -7.50 -18.73 2.35
C LEU A 272 -6.68 -19.48 1.30
N LYS A 273 -7.08 -19.41 0.03
CA LYS A 273 -6.35 -20.06 -1.07
C LYS A 273 -4.93 -19.52 -1.20
N VAL A 274 -4.74 -18.20 -1.11
CA VAL A 274 -3.41 -17.58 -1.17
C VAL A 274 -2.55 -18.00 0.04
N PHE A 275 -3.13 -18.03 1.25
CA PHE A 275 -2.39 -18.47 2.43
C PHE A 275 -1.97 -19.93 2.34
N GLN A 276 -2.83 -20.82 1.83
CA GLN A 276 -2.51 -22.24 1.61
C GLN A 276 -1.36 -22.41 0.61
N LEU A 277 -1.34 -21.64 -0.49
CA LEU A 277 -0.19 -21.61 -1.40
C LEU A 277 1.07 -21.09 -0.71
N GLY A 278 0.94 -20.06 0.12
CA GLY A 278 2.04 -19.54 0.91
C GLY A 278 2.59 -20.57 1.89
N GLN A 279 1.73 -21.44 2.43
CA GLN A 279 2.11 -22.44 3.42
C GLN A 279 3.05 -23.47 2.82
N LEU A 280 2.82 -23.85 1.56
CA LEU A 280 3.72 -24.71 0.80
C LEU A 280 5.10 -24.06 0.67
N ALA A 281 5.16 -22.79 0.25
CA ALA A 281 6.42 -22.05 0.14
C ALA A 281 7.11 -21.85 1.50
N ALA A 282 6.35 -21.65 2.58
CA ALA A 282 6.89 -21.54 3.93
C ALA A 282 7.53 -22.85 4.40
N LEU A 283 6.87 -23.99 4.14
CA LEU A 283 7.42 -25.32 4.42
C LEU A 283 8.69 -25.58 3.61
N ASP A 284 8.68 -25.27 2.32
CA ASP A 284 9.86 -25.44 1.44
C ASP A 284 11.03 -24.53 1.85
N SER A 285 10.75 -23.38 2.46
CA SER A 285 11.77 -22.50 3.03
C SER A 285 12.39 -23.01 4.33
N GLY A 286 11.78 -24.02 4.97
CA GLY A 286 12.21 -24.55 6.26
C GLY A 286 11.99 -23.60 7.45
N SER A 287 11.10 -22.62 7.33
CA SER A 287 10.84 -21.64 8.40
C SER A 287 9.53 -21.93 9.14
N GLU A 288 9.61 -22.46 10.35
CA GLU A 288 8.44 -22.68 11.21
C GLU A 288 7.72 -21.37 11.53
N LEU A 289 8.48 -20.28 11.72
CA LEU A 289 7.87 -18.96 11.99
C LEU A 289 7.00 -18.49 10.82
N ALA A 290 7.45 -18.70 9.57
CA ALA A 290 6.66 -18.38 8.39
C ALA A 290 5.40 -19.26 8.28
N VAL A 291 5.50 -20.55 8.62
CA VAL A 291 4.34 -21.46 8.68
C VAL A 291 3.35 -20.99 9.75
N GLY A 292 3.84 -20.59 10.92
CA GLY A 292 3.02 -20.05 12.02
C GLY A 292 2.25 -18.79 11.64
N ILE A 293 2.90 -17.85 10.95
CA ILE A 293 2.26 -16.64 10.41
C ILE A 293 1.12 -17.01 9.47
N LEU A 294 1.33 -17.95 8.55
CA LEU A 294 0.30 -18.33 7.59
C LEU A 294 -0.85 -19.08 8.25
N CYS A 295 -0.58 -20.00 9.18
CA CYS A 295 -1.63 -20.68 9.95
C CYS A 295 -2.51 -19.69 10.72
N ALA A 296 -1.91 -18.66 11.34
CA ALA A 296 -2.66 -17.63 12.05
C ALA A 296 -3.60 -16.84 11.12
N ASN A 297 -3.18 -16.59 9.88
CA ASN A 297 -3.98 -15.84 8.90
C ASN A 297 -5.01 -16.72 8.17
N GLU A 298 -4.74 -18.00 7.95
CA GLU A 298 -5.77 -18.98 7.55
C GLU A 298 -6.85 -19.08 8.62
N ALA A 299 -6.48 -19.11 9.90
CA ALA A 299 -7.45 -19.08 10.99
C ALA A 299 -8.34 -17.84 10.97
N TRP A 300 -7.76 -16.66 10.65
CA TRP A 300 -8.54 -15.44 10.45
C TRP A 300 -9.50 -15.56 9.26
N ALA A 301 -9.06 -16.12 8.13
CA ALA A 301 -9.93 -16.36 6.99
C ALA A 301 -11.11 -17.28 7.35
N TYR A 302 -10.86 -18.40 8.02
CA TYR A 302 -11.92 -19.30 8.50
C TYR A 302 -12.87 -18.62 9.49
N ALA A 303 -12.35 -17.83 10.42
CA ALA A 303 -13.19 -17.09 11.37
C ALA A 303 -14.11 -16.06 10.69
N LYS A 304 -13.62 -15.39 9.64
CA LYS A 304 -14.46 -14.51 8.82
C LYS A 304 -15.60 -15.24 8.10
N MET A 305 -15.42 -16.52 7.81
CA MET A 305 -16.44 -17.39 7.19
C MET A 305 -17.34 -18.08 8.23
N GLY A 306 -17.14 -17.84 9.53
CA GLY A 306 -17.88 -18.50 10.61
C GLY A 306 -17.49 -19.97 10.84
N ALA A 307 -16.40 -20.44 10.25
CA ALA A 307 -15.90 -21.81 10.38
C ALA A 307 -15.01 -21.93 11.63
N ASP A 308 -15.63 -22.03 12.80
CA ASP A 308 -14.96 -21.93 14.09
C ASP A 308 -14.02 -23.11 14.40
N ASP A 309 -14.42 -24.34 14.10
CA ASP A 309 -13.56 -25.53 14.30
C ASP A 309 -12.23 -25.41 13.54
N GLN A 310 -12.29 -25.03 12.26
CA GLN A 310 -11.10 -24.83 11.42
C GLN A 310 -10.25 -23.66 11.93
N ALA A 311 -10.88 -22.55 12.31
CA ALA A 311 -10.19 -21.38 12.84
C ALA A 311 -9.41 -21.72 14.13
N ILE A 312 -10.04 -22.42 15.07
CA ILE A 312 -9.41 -22.82 16.33
C ILE A 312 -8.28 -23.82 16.10
N LYS A 313 -8.47 -24.80 15.20
CA LYS A 313 -7.43 -25.77 14.84
C LYS A 313 -6.18 -25.07 14.28
N LEU A 314 -6.35 -24.11 13.38
CA LEU A 314 -5.23 -23.39 12.76
C LEU A 314 -4.58 -22.39 13.70
N LEU A 315 -5.34 -21.76 14.60
CA LEU A 315 -4.74 -21.01 15.72
C LEU A 315 -3.90 -21.89 16.63
N GLY A 316 -4.35 -23.13 16.91
CA GLY A 316 -3.56 -24.13 17.64
C GLY A 316 -2.23 -24.39 16.94
N ARG A 317 -2.29 -24.75 15.65
CA ARG A 317 -1.08 -24.97 14.84
C ARG A 317 -0.16 -23.75 14.81
N ALA A 318 -0.70 -22.53 14.67
CA ALA A 318 0.11 -21.31 14.69
C ALA A 318 0.90 -21.14 16.00
N ARG A 319 0.31 -21.51 17.15
CA ARG A 319 1.00 -21.50 18.46
C ARG A 319 2.10 -22.55 18.51
N ASP A 320 1.83 -23.75 18.02
CA ASP A 320 2.80 -24.85 18.03
C ASP A 320 4.01 -24.53 17.14
N GLU A 321 3.78 -23.97 15.95
CA GLU A 321 4.85 -23.52 15.06
C GLU A 321 5.66 -22.37 15.68
N PHE A 322 4.99 -21.39 16.28
CA PHE A 322 5.66 -20.30 16.98
C PHE A 322 6.54 -20.80 18.13
N ALA A 323 6.06 -21.77 18.91
CA ALA A 323 6.81 -22.34 20.03
C ALA A 323 8.05 -23.15 19.57
N ARG A 324 8.00 -23.75 18.38
CA ARG A 324 9.13 -24.49 17.79
C ARG A 324 10.12 -23.59 17.05
N ALA A 325 9.68 -22.42 16.59
CA ALA A 325 10.47 -21.57 15.71
C ALA A 325 11.76 -21.06 16.35
N ASN A 326 12.87 -21.19 15.62
CA ASN A 326 14.10 -20.48 15.92
C ASN A 326 14.09 -19.07 15.29
N VAL A 327 13.72 -18.06 16.07
CA VAL A 327 13.62 -16.67 15.58
C VAL A 327 14.96 -16.12 15.07
N ALA A 328 16.09 -16.62 15.56
CA ALA A 328 17.41 -16.17 15.08
C ALA A 328 17.62 -16.54 13.61
N GLU A 329 17.19 -17.75 13.23
CA GLU A 329 17.32 -18.33 11.87
C GLU A 329 16.14 -17.97 10.96
N ALA A 330 15.05 -17.44 11.51
CA ALA A 330 13.88 -17.06 10.73
C ALA A 330 14.21 -15.98 9.67
N PRO A 331 13.53 -16.00 8.51
CA PRO A 331 13.62 -14.94 7.50
C PRO A 331 13.34 -13.56 8.10
N ALA A 332 14.09 -12.53 7.67
CA ALA A 332 13.96 -11.18 8.22
C ALA A 332 12.53 -10.63 8.19
N TRP A 333 11.75 -10.98 7.16
CA TRP A 333 10.35 -10.55 7.07
C TRP A 333 9.44 -11.23 8.09
N ALA A 334 9.77 -12.42 8.60
CA ALA A 334 8.94 -13.16 9.55
C ALA A 334 9.21 -12.74 11.00
N LYS A 335 10.37 -12.12 11.27
CA LYS A 335 10.80 -11.72 12.62
C LYS A 335 9.92 -10.67 13.29
N PHE A 336 9.02 -10.00 12.56
CA PHE A 336 8.01 -9.17 13.21
C PHE A 336 7.09 -10.03 14.09
N PHE A 337 6.85 -11.29 13.74
CA PHE A 337 5.87 -12.12 14.41
C PHE A 337 6.43 -12.60 15.75
N ASP A 338 6.14 -11.85 16.80
CA ASP A 338 6.54 -12.12 18.17
C ASP A 338 5.37 -12.61 19.04
N ALA A 339 5.58 -12.70 20.36
CA ALA A 339 4.55 -13.13 21.30
C ALA A 339 3.36 -12.16 21.40
N ASN A 340 3.58 -10.87 21.14
CA ASN A 340 2.55 -9.84 21.11
C ASN A 340 1.73 -9.96 19.82
N ASP A 341 2.38 -10.19 18.68
CA ASP A 341 1.70 -10.42 17.40
C ASP A 341 0.89 -11.72 17.39
N LEU A 342 1.40 -12.79 18.01
CA LEU A 342 0.61 -14.00 18.23
C LEU A 342 -0.61 -13.72 19.10
N SER A 343 -0.45 -12.93 20.17
CA SER A 343 -1.57 -12.53 21.04
C SER A 343 -2.61 -11.67 20.29
N ALA A 344 -2.15 -10.76 19.44
CA ALA A 344 -2.98 -9.93 18.58
C ALA A 344 -3.77 -10.77 17.56
N MET A 345 -3.12 -11.78 16.97
CA MET A 345 -3.78 -12.72 16.04
C MET A 345 -4.84 -13.56 16.76
N ILE A 346 -4.54 -14.11 17.94
CA ILE A 346 -5.51 -14.81 18.77
C ILE A 346 -6.72 -13.92 19.08
N GLY A 347 -6.47 -12.68 19.49
CA GLY A 347 -7.50 -11.68 19.75
C GLY A 347 -8.35 -11.38 18.52
N THR A 348 -7.70 -11.19 17.36
CA THR A 348 -8.36 -10.89 16.08
C THR A 348 -9.28 -12.02 15.63
N VAL A 349 -8.78 -13.26 15.61
CA VAL A 349 -9.57 -14.42 15.18
C VAL A 349 -10.78 -14.63 16.09
N HIS A 350 -10.61 -14.55 17.41
CA HIS A 350 -11.74 -14.65 18.33
C HIS A 350 -12.71 -13.48 18.22
N THR A 351 -12.25 -12.26 17.91
CA THR A 351 -13.14 -11.12 17.65
C THR A 351 -14.05 -11.39 16.46
N GLU A 352 -13.50 -11.94 15.37
CA GLU A 352 -14.28 -12.27 14.17
C GLU A 352 -15.30 -13.38 14.48
N LEU A 353 -14.91 -14.42 15.25
CA LEU A 353 -15.85 -15.46 15.71
C LEU A 353 -16.90 -14.95 16.70
N ALA A 354 -16.57 -13.95 17.52
CA ALA A 354 -17.53 -13.30 18.41
C ALA A 354 -18.61 -12.54 17.63
N GLN A 355 -18.24 -11.94 16.50
CA GLN A 355 -19.17 -11.22 15.62
C GLN A 355 -20.05 -12.15 14.79
N THR A 356 -19.58 -13.34 14.42
CA THR A 356 -20.25 -14.21 13.44
C THR A 356 -20.84 -15.50 14.00
N VAL A 357 -20.33 -16.00 15.13
CA VAL A 357 -20.69 -17.34 15.66
C VAL A 357 -21.29 -17.24 17.06
N ASP A 358 -20.48 -16.87 18.06
CA ASP A 358 -20.92 -16.80 19.46
C ASP A 358 -20.17 -15.68 20.20
N ALA A 359 -20.85 -14.55 20.38
CA ALA A 359 -20.31 -13.40 21.08
C ALA A 359 -19.79 -13.78 22.47
N LYS A 360 -20.60 -14.45 23.30
CA LYS A 360 -20.28 -14.70 24.71
C LYS A 360 -19.11 -15.66 24.89
N LYS A 361 -19.00 -16.68 24.03
CA LYS A 361 -17.88 -17.63 24.06
C LYS A 361 -16.58 -16.93 23.69
N TYR A 362 -16.59 -16.16 22.61
CA TYR A 362 -15.35 -15.69 21.99
C TYR A 362 -14.86 -14.34 22.52
N THR A 363 -15.72 -13.46 23.03
CA THR A 363 -15.28 -12.22 23.71
C THR A 363 -14.37 -12.53 24.90
N ARG A 364 -14.73 -13.55 25.70
CA ARG A 364 -13.94 -14.03 26.85
C ARG A 364 -12.53 -14.50 26.48
N LEU A 365 -12.33 -14.94 25.24
CA LEU A 365 -11.04 -15.38 24.71
C LEU A 365 -10.30 -14.22 24.02
N ALA A 366 -11.04 -13.31 23.37
CA ALA A 366 -10.50 -12.18 22.65
C ALA A 366 -9.95 -11.09 23.58
N ILE A 367 -10.72 -10.69 24.60
CA ILE A 367 -10.38 -9.56 25.49
C ILE A 367 -9.02 -9.77 26.17
N PRO A 368 -8.71 -10.91 26.84
CA PRO A 368 -7.40 -11.10 27.47
C PRO A 368 -6.24 -11.08 26.46
N ALA A 369 -6.45 -11.67 25.28
CA ALA A 369 -5.43 -11.74 24.23
C ALA A 369 -5.12 -10.36 23.65
N LEU A 370 -6.15 -9.56 23.38
CA LEU A 370 -6.01 -8.18 22.89
C LEU A 370 -5.37 -7.27 23.94
N THR A 371 -5.80 -7.36 25.20
CA THR A 371 -5.20 -6.60 26.31
C THR A 371 -3.71 -6.90 26.44
N LYS A 372 -3.33 -8.19 26.38
CA LYS A 372 -1.92 -8.61 26.41
C LYS A 372 -1.13 -8.02 25.24
N ALA A 373 -1.66 -8.12 24.01
CA ALA A 373 -1.00 -7.56 22.84
C ALA A 373 -0.81 -6.03 22.93
N ILE A 374 -1.86 -5.30 23.32
CA ILE A 374 -1.82 -3.83 23.46
C ILE A 374 -0.79 -3.39 24.50
N SER A 375 -0.66 -4.15 25.60
CA SER A 375 0.28 -3.84 26.69
C SER A 375 1.74 -4.15 26.31
N GLY A 376 1.95 -5.09 25.38
CA GLY A 376 3.29 -5.49 24.93
C GLY A 376 3.86 -4.64 23.78
N TYR A 377 3.00 -3.97 23.01
CA TYR A 377 3.45 -3.13 21.89
C TYR A 377 4.07 -1.80 22.35
N GLY A 378 5.21 -1.44 21.76
CA GLY A 378 5.87 -0.15 21.93
C GLY A 378 5.11 1.03 21.29
N GLU A 379 5.62 2.24 21.50
CA GLU A 379 5.05 3.48 20.93
C GLU A 379 5.15 3.53 19.39
N ASP A 380 6.18 2.89 18.83
CA ASP A 380 6.43 2.74 17.39
C ASP A 380 5.39 1.84 16.68
N MET A 381 4.64 1.03 17.43
CA MET A 381 3.61 0.12 16.91
C MET A 381 2.20 0.73 16.90
N SER A 382 2.11 2.04 16.70
CA SER A 382 0.85 2.82 16.78
C SER A 382 -0.28 2.24 15.91
N ARG A 383 0.03 1.80 14.67
CA ARG A 383 -0.97 1.17 13.79
C ARG A 383 -1.48 -0.16 14.35
N SER A 384 -0.58 -1.06 14.73
CA SER A 384 -0.96 -2.36 15.29
C SER A 384 -1.77 -2.19 16.58
N ARG A 385 -1.37 -1.26 17.45
CA ARG A 385 -2.13 -0.91 18.66
C ARG A 385 -3.53 -0.40 18.33
N SER A 386 -3.69 0.47 17.33
CA SER A 386 -5.01 0.98 16.91
C SER A 386 -5.97 -0.14 16.46
N PHE A 387 -5.47 -1.13 15.72
CA PHE A 387 -6.28 -2.27 15.27
C PHE A 387 -6.71 -3.14 16.45
N ASN A 388 -5.82 -3.40 17.40
CA ASN A 388 -6.13 -4.20 18.58
C ASN A 388 -7.10 -3.47 19.52
N LEU A 389 -6.96 -2.15 19.71
CA LEU A 389 -7.91 -1.33 20.46
C LEU A 389 -9.30 -1.34 19.80
N THR A 390 -9.36 -1.27 18.48
CA THR A 390 -10.62 -1.36 17.73
C THR A 390 -11.31 -2.70 17.99
N SER A 391 -10.58 -3.82 17.87
CA SER A 391 -11.10 -5.15 18.20
C SER A 391 -11.50 -5.26 19.67
N LEU A 392 -10.73 -4.69 20.60
CA LEU A 392 -11.02 -4.75 22.03
C LEU A 392 -12.32 -4.01 22.35
N SER A 393 -12.49 -2.81 21.79
CA SER A 393 -13.72 -2.02 21.88
C SER A 393 -14.93 -2.80 21.38
N ILE A 394 -14.83 -3.43 20.20
CA ILE A 394 -15.88 -4.32 19.66
C ILE A 394 -16.27 -5.40 20.66
N ASN A 395 -15.30 -6.09 21.26
CA ASN A 395 -15.60 -7.17 22.20
C ASN A 395 -16.29 -6.67 23.48
N HIS A 396 -15.89 -5.53 24.03
CA HIS A 396 -16.59 -4.93 25.18
C HIS A 396 -18.03 -4.54 24.83
N LEU A 397 -18.26 -3.98 23.63
CA LEU A 397 -19.62 -3.69 23.16
C LEU A 397 -20.45 -4.98 23.02
N LEU A 398 -19.86 -6.06 22.49
CA LEU A 398 -20.52 -7.37 22.37
C LEU A 398 -20.88 -7.97 23.75
N GLU A 399 -20.06 -7.80 24.78
CA GLU A 399 -20.39 -8.23 26.16
C GLU A 399 -21.42 -7.34 26.87
N GLY A 400 -21.69 -6.15 26.34
CA GLY A 400 -22.59 -5.17 26.96
C GLY A 400 -21.90 -4.20 27.94
N ASP A 401 -20.57 -4.25 28.04
CA ASP A 401 -19.76 -3.25 28.76
C ASP A 401 -19.55 -2.00 27.89
N ILE A 402 -20.65 -1.27 27.68
CA ILE A 402 -20.72 -0.17 26.71
C ILE A 402 -19.76 0.96 27.06
N ASP A 403 -19.71 1.36 28.33
CA ASP A 403 -18.89 2.48 28.79
C ASP A 403 -17.39 2.18 28.59
N HIS A 404 -16.95 0.95 28.87
CA HIS A 404 -15.56 0.54 28.62
C HIS A 404 -15.28 0.42 27.12
N GLY A 405 -16.19 -0.20 26.37
CA GLY A 405 -16.09 -0.30 24.91
C GLY A 405 -15.93 1.06 24.26
N ALA A 406 -16.72 2.05 24.66
CA ALA A 406 -16.64 3.41 24.17
C ALA A 406 -15.32 4.11 24.53
N ARG A 407 -14.83 3.96 25.78
CA ARG A 407 -13.51 4.50 26.18
C ARG A 407 -12.38 3.94 25.32
N VAL A 408 -12.32 2.62 25.16
CA VAL A 408 -11.29 1.96 24.33
C VAL A 408 -11.42 2.36 22.86
N GLY A 409 -12.65 2.50 22.36
CA GLY A 409 -12.91 2.95 20.99
C GLY A 409 -12.39 4.38 20.74
N ARG A 410 -12.55 5.30 21.70
CA ARG A 410 -12.00 6.66 21.61
C ARG A 410 -10.47 6.66 21.54
N GLN A 411 -9.81 5.83 22.36
CA GLN A 411 -8.35 5.65 22.31
C GLN A 411 -7.89 5.12 20.95
N ALA A 412 -8.66 4.20 20.33
CA ALA A 412 -8.34 3.70 18.99
C ALA A 412 -8.37 4.82 17.94
N ILE A 413 -9.36 5.71 18.01
CA ILE A 413 -9.50 6.87 17.10
C ILE A 413 -8.35 7.86 17.30
N GLU A 414 -8.07 8.26 18.53
CA GLU A 414 -7.00 9.21 18.86
C GLU A 414 -5.63 8.71 18.36
N LEU A 415 -5.34 7.42 18.55
CA LEU A 415 -4.12 6.82 18.03
C LEU A 415 -4.07 6.77 16.50
N SER A 416 -5.22 6.77 15.84
CA SER A 416 -5.36 6.66 14.39
C SER A 416 -5.32 8.00 13.65
N GLU A 417 -5.67 9.11 14.30
CA GLU A 417 -5.66 10.45 13.72
C GLU A 417 -4.26 10.89 13.24
N GLY A 418 -3.20 10.38 13.87
CA GLY A 418 -1.81 10.61 13.44
C GLY A 418 -1.33 9.75 12.25
N LEU A 419 -2.14 8.80 11.76
CA LEU A 419 -1.73 7.81 10.77
C LEU A 419 -2.31 8.09 9.37
N LYS A 420 -1.44 8.21 8.36
CA LYS A 420 -1.84 8.28 6.94
C LYS A 420 -2.10 6.89 6.36
N SER A 421 -3.24 6.28 6.69
CA SER A 421 -3.58 4.89 6.33
C SER A 421 -5.07 4.68 6.12
N VAL A 422 -5.49 4.40 4.89
CA VAL A 422 -6.89 4.08 4.54
C VAL A 422 -7.38 2.84 5.30
N ARG A 423 -6.47 1.88 5.53
CA ARG A 423 -6.79 0.63 6.23
C ARG A 423 -7.27 0.84 7.65
N THR A 424 -6.80 1.90 8.30
CA THR A 424 -7.20 2.22 9.68
C THR A 424 -8.66 2.66 9.72
N LYS A 425 -9.10 3.45 8.74
CA LYS A 425 -10.51 3.82 8.58
C LYS A 425 -11.37 2.59 8.29
N ASP A 426 -10.95 1.78 7.33
CA ASP A 426 -11.68 0.57 6.94
C ASP A 426 -11.87 -0.41 8.10
N ARG A 427 -10.83 -0.59 8.93
CA ARG A 427 -10.86 -1.50 10.08
C ARG A 427 -11.77 -1.02 11.22
N MET A 428 -12.14 0.26 11.25
CA MET A 428 -13.08 0.83 12.22
C MET A 428 -14.55 0.70 11.82
N ARG A 429 -14.88 0.35 10.56
CA ARG A 429 -16.29 0.18 10.13
C ARG A 429 -17.06 -0.86 10.98
N PRO A 430 -16.51 -2.04 11.34
CA PRO A 430 -17.21 -2.96 12.21
C PRO A 430 -17.48 -2.39 13.61
N LEU A 431 -16.58 -1.53 14.12
CA LEU A 431 -16.78 -0.84 15.39
C LEU A 431 -17.95 0.14 15.29
N GLN A 432 -18.03 0.92 14.20
CA GLN A 432 -19.17 1.80 13.94
C GLN A 432 -20.48 1.01 13.98
N HIS A 433 -20.55 -0.11 13.27
CA HIS A 433 -21.76 -0.95 13.22
C HIS A 433 -22.18 -1.46 14.60
N GLU A 434 -21.23 -1.93 15.42
CA GLU A 434 -21.55 -2.40 16.78
C GLU A 434 -21.96 -1.25 17.72
N ALA A 435 -21.38 -0.06 17.56
CA ALA A 435 -21.77 1.13 18.31
C ALA A 435 -23.19 1.59 17.91
N GLU A 436 -23.52 1.58 16.61
CA GLU A 436 -24.84 1.96 16.08
C GLU A 436 -25.97 1.06 16.59
N LYS A 437 -25.74 -0.26 16.71
CA LYS A 437 -26.72 -1.19 17.33
C LYS A 437 -27.09 -0.80 18.76
N ARG A 438 -26.23 -0.03 19.44
CA ARG A 438 -26.35 0.36 20.86
C ARG A 438 -26.58 1.86 21.03
N ARG A 439 -27.02 2.56 19.98
CA ARG A 439 -27.20 4.03 19.94
C ARG A 439 -28.11 4.62 21.02
N ASN A 440 -28.90 3.81 21.72
CA ASN A 440 -29.69 4.25 22.87
C ASN A 440 -28.82 4.61 24.09
N ASN A 441 -27.61 4.08 24.19
CA ASN A 441 -26.63 4.51 25.19
C ASN A 441 -25.85 5.73 24.65
N PRO A 442 -25.69 6.81 25.45
CA PRO A 442 -25.03 8.04 25.00
C PRO A 442 -23.57 7.84 24.58
N ASP A 443 -22.80 7.01 25.28
CA ASP A 443 -21.40 6.74 24.99
C ASP A 443 -21.23 5.96 23.68
N ALA A 444 -22.11 4.99 23.43
CA ALA A 444 -22.14 4.26 22.15
C ALA A 444 -22.53 5.18 20.98
N ARG A 445 -23.49 6.08 21.18
CA ARG A 445 -23.88 7.06 20.16
C ARG A 445 -22.74 8.02 19.84
N GLU A 446 -22.06 8.57 20.85
CA GLU A 446 -20.89 9.44 20.64
C GLU A 446 -19.77 8.70 19.90
N LEU A 447 -19.50 7.44 20.28
CA LEU A 447 -18.51 6.61 19.60
C LEU A 447 -18.87 6.42 18.12
N ALA A 448 -20.12 6.04 17.81
CA ALA A 448 -20.58 5.88 16.43
C ALA A 448 -20.40 7.16 15.60
N GLU A 449 -20.75 8.32 16.16
CA GLU A 449 -20.58 9.63 15.52
C GLU A 449 -19.11 10.01 15.33
N ARG A 450 -18.23 9.69 16.28
CA ARG A 450 -16.79 9.90 16.14
C ARG A 450 -16.18 8.99 15.07
N VAL A 451 -16.52 7.71 15.06
CA VAL A 451 -16.04 6.77 14.04
C VAL A 451 -16.53 7.21 12.66
N ALA A 452 -17.81 7.59 12.51
CA ALA A 452 -18.36 8.08 11.25
C ALA A 452 -17.64 9.33 10.73
N ARG A 453 -17.29 10.28 11.62
CA ARG A 453 -16.47 11.45 11.24
C ARG A 453 -15.06 11.06 10.83
N PHE A 454 -14.42 10.14 11.55
CA PHE A 454 -13.07 9.67 11.23
C PHE A 454 -13.02 8.89 9.90
N THR A 455 -14.05 8.09 9.60
CA THR A 455 -14.13 7.31 8.36
C THR A 455 -14.64 8.13 7.18
N GLY A 456 -15.44 9.18 7.42
CA GLY A 456 -16.04 10.04 6.39
C GLY A 456 -15.32 11.37 6.09
N SER A 457 -14.23 11.69 6.81
CA SER A 457 -13.51 12.97 6.69
C SER A 457 -12.87 13.27 5.34
N ASP A 458 -12.92 12.36 4.36
CA ASP A 458 -12.42 12.59 2.99
C ASP A 458 -13.53 13.08 2.01
N SER A 459 -14.71 13.48 2.53
CA SER A 459 -15.83 14.00 1.71
C SER A 459 -16.06 15.51 1.82
N ALA A 460 -15.29 16.20 2.67
CA ALA A 460 -15.45 17.64 2.91
C ALA A 460 -14.12 18.31 3.27
N ALA A 461 -13.24 18.48 2.27
CA ALA A 461 -12.15 19.44 2.29
C ALA A 461 -11.77 19.85 0.85
#